data_AF-A0A1F6JTD2-F1
#
_entry.id   AF-A0A1F6JTD2-F1
#
_cell.length_a   1.000
_cell.length_b   1.000
_cell.length_c   1.000
_cell.angle_alpha   90.00
_cell.angle_beta   90.00
_cell.angle_gamma   90.00
#
_symmetry.space_group_name_H-M   'P 1'
#
loop_
_entity.id
_entity.type
_entity.pdbx_description
1 polymer ?
#
loop_
_entity_poly.entity_id
_entity_poly.type
_entity_poly.pdbx_seq_one_letter_code
_entity_poly.pdbx_strand_id
1 'polypeptide(L)'
;MLKTYLYIPEHLEEKITQTAQNQNKSKAEVIRQALEKGITAVSQQGTVSAQAMLRVAEVGEKYQPRGPKDLSANLDKYLWGIEQNGNK
;
A
#
# COMPACT_ATOMS: atom_id res chain seq x y z
N MET A 1 32.94 -2.83 1.00
CA MET A 1 31.71 -3.59 0.72
C MET A 1 31.81 -4.95 1.38
N LEU A 2 30.73 -5.43 1.97
CA LEU A 2 30.62 -6.79 2.52
C LEU A 2 30.09 -7.73 1.43
N LYS A 3 30.57 -8.97 1.40
CA LYS A 3 30.07 -10.00 0.47
C LYS A 3 29.05 -10.87 1.20
N THR A 4 27.83 -10.91 0.67
CA THR A 4 26.74 -11.73 1.22
C THR A 4 26.29 -12.73 0.17
N TYR A 5 26.09 -13.98 0.57
CA TYR A 5 25.53 -15.02 -0.29
C TYR A 5 24.09 -15.29 0.14
N LEU A 6 23.18 -15.34 -0.83
CA LEU A 6 21.75 -15.58 -0.61
C LEU A 6 21.28 -16.59 -1.66
N TYR A 7 20.50 -17.58 -1.23
CA TYR A 7 19.81 -18.48 -2.16
C TYR A 7 18.60 -17.76 -2.75
N ILE A 8 18.52 -17.71 -4.08
CA ILE A 8 17.43 -17.08 -4.82
C ILE A 8 16.71 -18.18 -5.61
N PRO A 9 15.38 -18.33 -5.46
CA PRO A 9 14.57 -19.22 -6.29
C PRO A 9 14.69 -18.91 -7.79
N GLU A 10 14.58 -19.93 -8.64
CA GLU A 10 14.74 -19.80 -10.11
C GLU A 10 13.85 -18.70 -10.71
N HIS A 11 12.58 -18.63 -10.29
CA HIS A 11 11.63 -17.63 -10.78
C HIS A 11 12.02 -16.18 -10.45
N LEU A 12 12.76 -15.94 -9.36
CA LEU A 12 13.28 -14.62 -9.02
C LEU A 12 14.53 -14.30 -9.82
N GLU A 13 15.41 -15.28 -10.03
CA GLU A 13 16.60 -15.11 -10.86
C GLU A 13 16.25 -14.73 -12.31
N GLU A 14 15.19 -15.34 -12.86
CA GLU A 14 14.68 -15.01 -14.18
C GLU A 14 14.21 -13.54 -14.24
N LYS A 15 13.42 -13.10 -13.26
CA LYS A 15 12.98 -11.70 -13.16
C LYS A 15 14.14 -10.71 -13.01
N ILE A 16 15.14 -11.05 -12.20
CA ILE A 16 16.35 -10.24 -12.03
C ILE A 16 17.10 -10.11 -13.36
N THR A 17 17.23 -11.22 -14.09
CA THR A 17 17.90 -11.26 -15.39
C THR A 17 17.18 -10.39 -16.42
N GLN A 18 15.86 -10.55 -16.57
CA GLN A 18 15.05 -9.74 -17.47
C GLN A 18 15.13 -8.24 -17.12
N THR A 19 15.05 -7.91 -15.83
CA THR A 19 15.13 -6.51 -15.36
C THR A 19 16.50 -5.91 -15.63
N ALA A 20 17.57 -6.67 -15.42
CA ALA A 20 18.94 -6.26 -15.69
C ALA A 20 19.16 -5.95 -17.18
N GLN A 21 18.63 -6.81 -18.07
CA GLN A 21 18.65 -6.59 -19.51
C GLN A 21 17.86 -5.33 -19.91
N ASN A 22 16.63 -5.19 -19.42
CA ASN A 22 15.76 -4.06 -19.75
C ASN A 22 16.33 -2.71 -19.29
N GLN A 23 17.02 -2.68 -18.15
CA GLN A 23 17.61 -1.46 -17.60
C GLN A 23 19.08 -1.26 -17.99
N ASN A 24 19.66 -2.18 -18.76
CA ASN A 24 21.08 -2.19 -19.12
C ASN A 24 22.01 -2.02 -17.90
N LYS A 25 21.72 -2.77 -16.83
CA LYS A 25 22.44 -2.76 -15.54
C LYS A 25 22.94 -4.15 -15.18
N SER A 26 23.94 -4.23 -14.31
CA SER A 26 24.36 -5.52 -13.76
C SER A 26 23.30 -6.11 -12.82
N LYS A 27 23.21 -7.43 -12.72
CA LYS A 27 22.32 -8.12 -11.77
C LYS A 27 22.53 -7.65 -10.33
N ALA A 28 23.79 -7.44 -9.93
CA ALA A 28 24.15 -6.94 -8.60
C ALA A 28 23.63 -5.53 -8.32
N GLU A 29 23.60 -4.66 -9.33
CA GLU A 29 23.03 -3.30 -9.21
C GLU A 29 21.51 -3.38 -9.03
N VAL A 30 20.84 -4.22 -9.83
CA VAL A 30 19.39 -4.44 -9.74
C VAL A 30 19.00 -5.00 -8.37
N ILE A 31 19.74 -6.00 -7.87
CA ILE A 31 19.50 -6.59 -6.55
C ILE A 31 19.70 -5.55 -5.45
N ARG A 32 20.76 -4.73 -5.50
CA ARG A 32 20.97 -3.65 -4.52
C ARG A 32 19.81 -2.66 -4.50
N GLN A 33 19.37 -2.18 -5.67
CA GLN A 33 18.26 -1.23 -5.78
C GLN A 33 16.93 -1.84 -5.29
N ALA A 34 16.70 -3.12 -5.60
CA ALA A 34 15.53 -3.85 -5.14
C ALA A 34 15.53 -4.01 -3.61
N LEU A 35 16.68 -4.32 -3.00
CA LEU A 35 16.82 -4.43 -1.55
C LEU A 35 16.62 -3.09 -0.84
N GLU A 36 17.21 -2.00 -1.35
CA GLU A 36 17.07 -0.66 -0.76
C GLU A 36 15.62 -0.18 -0.74
N LYS A 37 14.92 -0.34 -1.87
CA LYS A 37 13.49 -0.02 -1.99
C LYS A 37 12.62 -0.99 -1.19
N GLY A 38 12.96 -2.28 -1.24
CA GLY A 38 12.23 -3.36 -0.57
C GLY A 38 12.27 -3.24 0.95
N ILE A 39 13.43 -2.95 1.54
CA ILE A 39 13.57 -2.75 2.99
C ILE A 39 12.71 -1.56 3.45
N THR A 40 12.69 -0.48 2.69
CA THR A 40 11.85 0.69 3.00
C THR A 40 10.36 0.31 2.96
N ALA A 41 9.93 -0.43 1.94
CA ALA A 41 8.56 -0.90 1.82
C ALA A 41 8.16 -1.86 2.96
N VAL A 42 9.02 -2.83 3.27
CA VAL A 42 8.79 -3.81 4.36
C VAL A 42 8.74 -3.12 5.72
N SER A 43 9.61 -2.13 5.96
CA SER A 43 9.62 -1.33 7.19
C SER A 43 8.34 -0.50 7.37
N GLN A 44 7.76 -0.02 6.27
CA GLN A 44 6.54 0.80 6.28
C GLN A 44 5.25 -0.03 6.34
N GLN A 45 5.31 -1.31 6.02
CA GLN A 45 4.13 -2.17 5.90
C GLN A 45 3.37 -2.38 7.22
N GLY A 46 3.97 -2.05 8.38
CA GLY A 46 3.33 -2.09 9.70
C GLY A 46 2.94 -0.74 10.31
N THR A 47 3.50 0.38 9.82
CA THR A 47 3.35 1.70 10.46
C THR A 47 2.37 2.63 9.75
N VAL A 48 2.25 2.50 8.43
CA VAL A 48 1.44 3.40 7.60
C VAL A 48 -0.06 3.28 7.92
N SER A 49 -0.57 2.08 8.20
CA SER A 49 -2.00 1.87 8.49
C SER A 49 -2.42 2.51 9.82
N ALA A 50 -1.62 2.32 10.88
CA ALA A 50 -1.91 2.88 12.20
C ALA A 50 -1.77 4.41 12.22
N GLN A 51 -0.71 4.97 11.61
CA GLN A 51 -0.54 6.42 11.51
C GLN A 51 -1.57 7.09 10.58
N ALA A 52 -1.99 6.40 9.51
CA ALA A 52 -3.09 6.90 8.68
C ALA A 52 -4.41 6.95 9.47
N MET A 53 -4.74 5.93 10.27
CA MET A 53 -5.92 5.94 11.12
C MET A 53 -5.86 7.03 12.21
N LEU A 54 -4.70 7.26 12.82
CA LEU A 54 -4.51 8.34 13.77
C LEU A 54 -4.74 9.72 13.13
N ARG A 55 -4.21 9.96 11.93
CA ARG A 55 -4.47 11.20 11.19
C ARG A 55 -5.95 11.38 10.82
N VAL A 56 -6.65 10.29 10.47
CA VAL A 56 -8.10 10.34 10.22
C VAL A 56 -8.87 10.67 11.50
N ALA A 57 -8.45 10.12 12.65
CA ALA A 57 -9.04 10.43 13.95
C ALA A 57 -8.81 11.90 14.35
N GLU A 58 -7.61 12.45 14.14
CA GLU A 58 -7.30 13.88 14.36
C GLU A 58 -8.21 14.81 13.53
N VAL A 59 -8.48 14.44 12.27
CA VAL A 59 -9.42 15.16 11.41
C VAL A 59 -10.85 15.06 11.97
N GLY A 60 -11.27 13.87 12.41
CA GLY A 60 -12.57 13.67 13.05
C GLY A 60 -12.75 14.49 14.33
N GLU A 61 -11.71 14.58 15.16
CA GLU A 61 -11.71 15.39 16.39
C GLU A 61 -11.79 16.88 16.09
N LYS A 62 -11.00 17.36 15.11
CA LYS A 62 -10.92 18.78 14.76
C LYS A 62 -12.22 19.32 14.16
N TYR A 63 -12.85 18.56 13.27
CA TYR A 63 -14.01 19.05 12.52
C TYR A 63 -15.35 18.60 13.10
N GLN A 64 -15.35 17.67 14.07
CA GLN A 64 -16.53 17.11 14.72
C GLN A 64 -17.73 16.92 13.75
N PRO A 65 -17.52 16.22 12.62
CA PRO A 65 -18.54 16.14 11.58
C PRO A 65 -19.82 15.51 12.16
N ARG A 66 -20.92 16.27 12.08
CA ARG A 66 -22.24 15.81 12.52
C ARG A 66 -22.94 15.17 11.33
N GLY A 67 -23.31 13.91 11.48
CA GLY A 67 -24.04 13.18 10.46
C GLY A 67 -24.82 12.01 11.07
N PRO A 68 -25.75 11.44 10.29
CA PRO A 68 -26.42 10.18 10.64
C PRO A 68 -25.39 9.08 10.94
N LYS A 69 -25.67 8.24 11.95
CA LYS A 69 -24.74 7.17 12.37
C LYS A 69 -24.49 6.13 11.26
N ASP A 70 -25.41 6.03 10.33
CA ASP A 70 -25.43 5.12 9.19
C ASP A 70 -24.93 5.78 7.89
N LEU A 71 -24.33 6.97 7.96
CA LEU A 71 -23.89 7.73 6.77
C LEU A 71 -22.91 6.94 5.90
N SER A 72 -22.01 6.15 6.49
CA SER A 72 -21.07 5.30 5.73
C SER A 72 -21.75 4.15 4.99
N ALA A 73 -22.89 3.68 5.48
CA ALA A 73 -23.65 2.58 4.89
C ALA A 73 -24.68 3.07 3.85
N ASN A 74 -25.13 4.32 3.97
CA ASN A 74 -26.24 4.88 3.19
C ASN A 74 -25.83 6.15 2.42
N LEU A 75 -24.63 6.17 1.83
CA LEU A 75 -24.12 7.32 1.08
C LEU A 75 -25.07 7.78 -0.03
N ASP A 76 -25.64 6.84 -0.80
CA ASP A 76 -26.54 7.16 -1.91
C ASP A 76 -27.84 7.84 -1.46
N LYS A 77 -28.36 7.43 -0.29
CA LYS A 77 -29.53 8.06 0.32
C LYS A 77 -29.26 9.52 0.65
N TYR A 78 -28.11 9.81 1.24
CA TYR A 78 -27.78 11.16 1.71
C TYR A 78 -27.23 12.09 0.63
N LEU A 79 -26.54 11.55 -0.38
CA LEU A 79 -25.99 12.32 -1.48
C LEU A 79 -27.00 12.52 -2.61
N TRP A 80 -27.79 11.50 -2.92
CA TRP A 80 -28.64 11.47 -4.12
C TRP A 80 -30.13 11.33 -3.82
N GLY A 81 -30.52 11.14 -2.55
CA GLY A 81 -31.93 10.94 -2.17
C GLY A 81 -32.50 9.61 -2.65
N ILE A 82 -31.65 8.67 -3.08
CA ILE A 82 -32.07 7.36 -3.57
C ILE A 82 -32.23 6.45 -2.37
N GLU A 83 -33.47 6.15 -2.00
CA GLU A 83 -33.74 5.07 -1.05
C GLU A 83 -33.44 3.74 -1.75
N GLN A 84 -32.62 2.90 -1.12
CA GLN A 84 -32.46 1.54 -1.60
C GLN A 84 -33.79 0.82 -1.40
N ASN A 85 -34.58 0.76 -2.47
CA ASN A 85 -35.79 -0.04 -2.52
C ASN A 85 -35.39 -1.51 -2.31
N GLY A 86 -35.50 -1.97 -1.07
CA GLY A 86 -35.46 -3.39 -0.77
C GLY A 86 -36.64 -4.05 -1.48
N ASN A 87 -36.36 -4.75 -2.58
CA ASN A 87 -37.30 -5.72 -3.14
C ASN A 87 -37.71 -6.68 -2.01
N LYS A 88 -38.99 -6.64 -1.65
CA LYS A 88 -39.68 -7.73 -0.96
C LYS A 88 -40.09 -8.79 -1.96
#